data_AF-A0A953EL92-F1
#
_entry.id   AF-A0A953EL92-F1
#
_cell.length_a   1.000
_cell.length_b   1.000
_cell.length_c   1.000
_cell.angle_alpha   90.00
_cell.angle_beta   90.00
_cell.angle_gamma   90.00
#
_symmetry.space_group_name_H-M   'P 1'
#
loop_
_entity.id
_entity.type
_entity.pdbx_description
1 polymer ?
#
loop_
_entity_poly.entity_id
_entity_poly.type
_entity_poly.pdbx_seq_one_letter_code
_entity_poly.pdbx_strand_id
1 'polypeptide(L)' 'MADNEQDVNSDQVLELAAASGYTAYDCEFVALAEQLDVPLITSDKKLIAAFPDVAVPLTMFS' A
#
# COMPACT_ATOMS: atom_id res chain seq x y z
N MET A 1 -9.48 0.69 23.88
CA MET A 1 -8.49 0.34 22.85
C MET A 1 -8.85 1.11 21.60
N ALA A 2 -7.90 1.82 21.01
CA ALA A 2 -8.16 2.66 19.83
C ALA A 2 -8.30 1.74 18.62
N ASP A 3 -9.54 1.57 18.19
CA ASP A 3 -9.89 0.93 16.95
C ASP A 3 -9.66 1.97 15.84
N ASN A 4 -8.53 1.82 15.14
CA ASN A 4 -8.11 2.70 14.05
C ASN A 4 -8.37 2.00 12.71
N GLU A 5 -9.41 1.16 12.66
CA GLU A 5 -9.91 0.48 11.48
C GLU A 5 -10.62 1.53 10.63
N GLN A 6 -9.93 2.06 9.61
CA GLN A 6 -10.61 2.82 8.56
C GLN A 6 -11.41 1.84 7.72
N ASP A 7 -12.66 2.17 7.42
CA ASP A 7 -13.57 1.36 6.59
C ASP A 7 -13.02 1.30 5.16
N VAL A 8 -12.07 0.39 4.93
CA VAL A 8 -11.46 0.18 3.62
C VAL A 8 -12.48 -0.57 2.78
N ASN A 9 -12.90 0.04 1.66
CA ASN A 9 -13.87 -0.55 0.73
C ASN A 9 -13.34 -1.92 0.28
N SER A 10 -13.95 -2.99 0.80
CA SER A 10 -13.48 -4.37 0.60
C SER A 10 -13.44 -4.78 -0.89
N ASP A 11 -14.29 -4.17 -1.72
CA ASP A 11 -14.29 -4.33 -3.17
C ASP A 11 -13.00 -3.80 -3.82
N GLN A 12 -12.47 -2.66 -3.38
CA GLN A 12 -11.20 -2.13 -3.89
C GLN A 12 -10.02 -2.99 -3.45
N VAL A 13 -10.05 -3.49 -2.21
CA VAL A 13 -9.03 -4.41 -1.69
C VAL A 13 -9.00 -5.71 -2.49
N LEU A 14 -10.18 -6.22 -2.86
CA LEU A 14 -10.32 -7.44 -3.66
C LEU A 14 -9.88 -7.24 -5.11
N GLU A 15 -10.19 -6.10 -5.72
CA GLU A 15 -9.79 -5.77 -7.10
C GLU A 15 -8.27 -5.57 -7.21
N LEU A 16 -7.65 -4.86 -6.25
CA LEU A 16 -6.20 -4.69 -6.16
C LEU A 16 -5.48 -6.02 -5.91
N ALA A 17 -6.00 -6.87 -5.03
CA ALA A 17 -5.44 -8.20 -4.79
C ALA A 17 -5.51 -9.10 -6.04
N ALA A 18 -6.63 -9.04 -6.76
CA ALA A 18 -6.84 -9.79 -8.00
C ALA A 18 -5.94 -9.30 -9.14
N ALA A 19 -5.71 -7.99 -9.25
CA ALA A 19 -4.87 -7.39 -10.29
C ALA A 19 -3.35 -7.59 -10.03
N SER A 20 -2.94 -7.64 -8.77
CA SER A 20 -1.52 -7.56 -8.39
C SER A 20 -0.91 -8.92 -8.01
N GLY A 21 -1.73 -9.91 -7.66
CA GLY A 21 -1.24 -11.22 -7.17
C GLY A 21 -0.67 -11.17 -5.74
N TYR A 22 -0.94 -10.10 -5.00
CA TYR A 22 -0.53 -9.90 -3.61
C TYR A 22 -1.75 -10.06 -2.67
N THR A 23 -1.49 -10.44 -1.42
CA THR A 23 -2.53 -10.55 -0.39
C THR A 23 -3.08 -9.16 -0.03
N ALA A 24 -4.38 -9.08 0.27
CA ALA A 24 -5.12 -7.87 0.68
C ALA A 24 -4.38 -6.95 1.68
N TYR A 25 -3.53 -7.52 2.53
CA TYR A 25 -2.78 -6.86 3.60
C TYR A 25 -1.60 -5.99 3.12
N ASP A 26 -1.07 -6.22 1.91
CA ASP A 26 0.00 -5.37 1.34
C ASP A 26 -0.57 -4.14 0.61
N CYS A 27 -1.85 -4.21 0.20
CA CYS A 27 -2.48 -3.16 -0.60
C CYS A 27 -3.07 -2.03 0.26
N GLU A 28 -3.34 -2.24 1.55
CA GLU A 28 -3.93 -1.21 2.42
C GLU A 28 -3.03 0.03 2.56
N PHE A 29 -1.72 -0.16 2.68
CA PHE A 29 -0.75 0.92 2.80
C PHE A 29 -0.54 1.67 1.49
N VAL A 30 -0.61 0.95 0.35
CA VAL A 30 -0.51 1.55 -0.97
C VAL A 30 -1.77 2.35 -1.28
N ALA A 31 -2.95 1.77 -1.05
CA ALA A 31 -4.23 2.44 -1.25
C ALA A 31 -4.37 3.70 -0.39
N LEU A 32 -3.90 3.65 0.86
CA LEU A 32 -3.88 4.83 1.74
C LEU A 32 -2.91 5.91 1.23
N ALA A 33 -1.72 5.51 0.76
CA ALA A 33 -0.72 6.43 0.22
C ALA A 33 -1.23 7.11 -1.06
N GLU A 34 -1.90 6.37 -1.96
CA GLU A 34 -2.55 6.92 -3.14
C GLU A 34 -3.69 7.88 -2.79
N GLN A 35 -4.55 7.53 -1.82
CA GLN A 35 -5.64 8.41 -1.40
C GLN A 35 -5.16 9.73 -0.79
N LEU A 36 -4.02 9.69 -0.09
CA LEU A 36 -3.42 10.86 0.55
C LEU A 36 -2.48 11.63 -0.39
N ASP A 37 -2.24 11.14 -1.61
CA ASP A 37 -1.25 11.69 -2.56
C ASP A 37 0.14 11.83 -1.91
N VAL A 38 0.56 10.82 -1.15
CA VAL A 38 1.87 10.78 -0.48
C VAL A 38 2.65 9.51 -0.83
N PRO A 39 3.99 9.56 -0.84
CA PRO A 39 4.79 8.38 -1.06
C PRO A 39 4.75 7.43 0.14
N LEU A 40 4.60 6.14 -0.12
CA LEU A 40 4.73 5.08 0.87
C LEU A 40 6.21 4.73 1.06
N ILE A 41 6.77 5.08 2.21
CA ILE A 41 8.14 4.69 2.55
C ILE A 41 8.15 3.28 3.12
N THR A 42 8.83 2.35 2.44
CA THR A 42 8.95 0.96 2.91
C THR A 42 10.34 0.39 2.65
N SER A 43 10.69 -0.68 3.35
CA SER A 43 11.88 -1.50 3.05
C SER A 43 11.52 -2.80 2.31
N ASP A 44 10.22 -3.01 2.04
CA ASP A 44 9.74 -4.22 1.39
C ASP A 44 9.96 -4.16 -0.12
N LYS A 45 10.94 -4.94 -0.59
CA LYS A 45 11.34 -4.94 -2.00
C LYS A 45 10.25 -5.45 -2.93
N LYS A 46 9.33 -6.28 -2.44
CA LYS A 46 8.21 -6.78 -3.24
C LYS A 46 7.21 -5.67 -3.51
N LEU A 47 6.92 -4.85 -2.49
CA LEU A 47 5.98 -3.74 -2.60
C LEU A 47 6.54 -2.62 -3.48
N ILE A 48 7.84 -2.31 -3.33
CA ILE A 48 8.54 -1.35 -4.20
C ILE A 48 8.52 -1.81 -5.67
N ALA A 49 8.67 -3.12 -5.92
CA ALA A 49 8.64 -3.65 -7.28
C ALA A 49 7.23 -3.69 -7.88
N ALA A 50 6.20 -3.91 -7.05
CA ALA A 50 4.80 -3.96 -7.47
C ALA A 50 4.20 -2.58 -7.72
N PHE A 51 4.57 -1.60 -6.88
CA PHE A 51 4.03 -0.24 -6.90
C PHE A 51 5.15 0.81 -6.92
N PRO A 52 6.01 0.83 -7.96
CA PRO A 52 7.17 1.72 -8.00
C PRO A 52 6.82 3.22 -8.06
N ASP A 53 5.57 3.56 -8.40
CA ASP A 53 5.08 4.94 -8.46
C ASP A 53 4.72 5.48 -7.06
N VAL A 54 4.33 4.59 -6.15
CA VAL A 54 3.83 4.94 -4.81
C VAL A 54 4.82 4.55 -3.71
N ALA A 55 5.44 3.37 -3.82
CA ALA A 55 6.32 2.80 -2.81
C ALA A 55 7.80 3.14 -3.06
N VAL A 56 8.40 3.87 -2.13
CA VAL A 56 9.80 4.30 -2.18
C VAL A 56 10.64 3.62 -1.10
N PRO A 57 11.91 3.27 -1.39
CA PRO A 57 12.81 2.70 -0.39
C PRO A 57 13.14 3.71 0.70
N LEU A 58 13.21 3.23 1.94
CA LEU A 58 13.60 4.05 3.11
C LEU A 58 14.99 4.72 2.95
N THR A 59 15.84 4.17 2.07
CA THR A 59 17.16 4.73 1.74
C THR A 59 17.10 6.02 0.90
N MET A 60 15.92 6.45 0.44
CA MET A 60 15.75 7.67 -0.37
C MET A 60 15.87 8.96 0.46
N PHE A 61 15.83 8.88 1.79
CA PHE A 61 15.83 10.04 2.71
C PHE A 61 17.15 10.19 3.51
N SER A 62 18.28 9.75 2.94
CA SER A 62 19.60 9.86 3.57
C SER A 62 20.36 11.14 3.20
#